data_AF-J2YY85-F1
#
_entry.id   AF-J2YY85-F1
#
_cell.length_a   1.000
_cell.length_b   1.000
_cell.length_c   1.000
_cell.angle_alpha   90.00
_cell.angle_beta   90.00
_cell.angle_gamma   90.00
#
_symmetry.space_group_name_H-M   'P 1'
#
loop_
_entity.id
_entity.type
_entity.pdbx_description
1 polymer ?
#
loop_
_entity_poly.entity_id
_entity_poly.type
_entity_poly.pdbx_seq_one_letter_code
_entity_poly.pdbx_strand_id
1 'polypeptide(L)'
;MSPRSATPTHPGAVVVGGGIAGLVAAWELARAGTRPLLIEARGYLGGLIARGTVGGVDVDLGAETYVVRGTDTSSIVDALGLTSVEPA
;
A
#
# COMPACT_ATOMS: atom_id res chain seq x y z
N MET A 1 -13.06 17.40 10.42
CA MET A 1 -11.72 18.00 10.34
C MET A 1 -11.35 18.11 8.86
N SER A 2 -10.99 19.29 8.35
CA SER A 2 -10.64 19.42 6.92
C SER A 2 -9.30 18.71 6.68
N PRO A 3 -9.14 17.88 5.63
CA PRO A 3 -7.93 17.10 5.39
C PRO A 3 -6.65 17.96 5.33
N ARG A 4 -6.78 19.24 4.94
CA ARG A 4 -5.67 20.20 4.92
C ARG A 4 -5.13 20.57 6.31
N SER A 5 -5.95 20.50 7.35
CA SER A 5 -5.52 20.81 8.73
C SER A 5 -4.71 19.67 9.35
N ALA A 6 -4.77 18.46 8.78
CA ALA A 6 -4.02 17.29 9.25
C ALA A 6 -2.65 17.14 8.55
N THR A 7 -2.38 17.94 7.51
CA THR A 7 -1.11 17.86 6.77
C THR A 7 0.03 18.46 7.60
N PRO A 8 1.09 17.68 7.92
CA PRO A 8 2.26 18.23 8.61
C PRO A 8 2.94 19.29 7.76
N THR A 9 3.34 20.41 8.37
CA THR A 9 4.11 21.46 7.67
C THR A 9 5.56 21.07 7.42
N HIS A 10 6.09 20.16 8.25
CA HIS A 10 7.47 19.66 8.17
C HIS A 10 7.49 18.14 8.35
N PRO A 11 7.09 17.36 7.33
CA PRO A 11 7.17 15.91 7.39
C PRO A 11 8.64 15.46 7.38
N GLY A 12 8.96 14.39 8.12
CA GLY A 12 10.33 13.84 8.14
C GLY A 12 10.73 13.17 6.82
N ALA A 13 9.75 12.80 6.00
CA ALA A 13 9.91 12.34 4.63
C ALA A 13 8.57 12.53 3.87
N VAL A 14 8.63 12.66 2.55
CA VAL A 14 7.45 12.68 1.68
C VAL A 14 7.53 11.50 0.71
N VAL A 15 6.47 10.70 0.66
CA VAL A 15 6.31 9.59 -0.28
C VAL A 15 5.22 9.95 -1.27
N VAL A 16 5.54 9.97 -2.56
CA VAL A 16 4.60 10.29 -3.63
C VAL A 16 4.18 9.01 -4.35
N GLY A 17 2.89 8.70 -4.28
CA GLY A 17 2.28 7.49 -4.82
C GLY A 17 1.95 6.46 -3.74
N GLY A 18 0.69 6.05 -3.67
CA GLY A 18 0.14 5.05 -2.76
C GLY A 18 0.10 3.64 -3.35
N GLY A 19 1.00 3.31 -4.29
CA GLY A 19 1.22 1.94 -4.77
C GLY A 19 2.07 1.10 -3.82
N ILE A 20 2.24 -0.19 -4.10
CA ILE A 20 3.01 -1.12 -3.24
C ILE A 20 4.41 -0.58 -2.91
N ALA A 21 5.15 -0.05 -3.89
CA ALA A 21 6.46 0.54 -3.65
C ALA A 21 6.41 1.72 -2.67
N GLY A 22 5.43 2.62 -2.81
CA GLY A 22 5.27 3.76 -1.90
C GLY A 22 4.81 3.34 -0.51
N LEU A 23 3.91 2.35 -0.40
CA LEU A 23 3.47 1.80 0.87
C LEU A 23 4.62 1.11 1.62
N VAL A 24 5.43 0.31 0.92
CA VAL A 24 6.64 -0.31 1.50
C VAL A 24 7.65 0.76 1.93
N ALA A 25 7.90 1.79 1.12
CA ALA A 25 8.78 2.88 1.49
C ALA A 25 8.29 3.63 2.74
N ALA A 26 7.00 3.95 2.81
CA ALA A 26 6.40 4.59 3.99
C ALA A 26 6.47 3.69 5.23
N TRP A 27 6.26 2.38 5.06
CA TRP A 27 6.36 1.39 6.14
C TRP A 27 7.78 1.29 6.70
N GLU A 28 8.80 1.19 5.84
CA GLU A 28 10.20 1.14 6.27
C GLU A 28 10.64 2.44 6.95
N LEU A 29 10.24 3.60 6.40
CA LEU A 29 10.47 4.90 7.05
C LEU A 29 9.83 4.98 8.44
N ALA A 30 8.60 4.49 8.58
CA ALA A 30 7.89 4.44 9.86
C ALA A 30 8.59 3.52 10.87
N ARG A 31 9.05 2.34 10.44
CA ARG A 31 9.82 1.40 11.27
C ARG A 31 11.17 1.97 11.71
N ALA A 32 11.78 2.81 10.88
CA ALA A 32 12.99 3.56 11.22
C ALA A 32 12.74 4.77 12.13
N GLY A 33 11.50 4.99 12.60
CA GLY A 33 11.13 6.09 13.49
C GLY A 33 10.85 7.42 12.79
N THR A 34 10.86 7.46 11.46
CA THR A 34 10.44 8.64 10.68
C THR A 34 8.92 8.68 10.60
N ARG A 35 8.33 9.88 10.57
CA ARG A 35 6.89 10.05 10.28
C ARG A 35 6.72 10.54 8.84
N PRO A 36 6.55 9.62 7.85
CA PRO A 36 6.39 10.02 6.47
C PRO A 36 4.98 10.57 6.19
N LEU A 37 4.91 11.53 5.27
CA LEU A 37 3.68 11.96 4.62
C LEU A 37 3.54 11.23 3.29
N LEU A 38 2.55 10.34 3.15
CA LEU A 38 2.23 9.69 1.88
C LEU A 38 1.14 10.49 1.15
N ILE A 39 1.37 10.76 -0.13
CA ILE A 39 0.45 11.48 -1.00
C ILE A 39 0.08 10.58 -2.18
N GLU A 40 -1.22 10.31 -2.35
CA GLU A 40 -1.77 9.54 -3.47
C GLU A 40 -2.73 10.42 -4.26
N ALA A 41 -2.67 10.35 -5.59
CA ALA A 41 -3.49 11.17 -6.47
C ALA A 41 -4.95 10.69 -6.52
N ARG A 42 -5.19 9.39 -6.33
CA ARG A 42 -6.51 8.77 -6.36
C ARG A 42 -7.15 8.72 -4.97
N GLY A 43 -8.44 8.39 -4.94
CA GLY A 43 -9.20 8.18 -3.70
C GLY A 43 -8.94 6.83 -3.01
N TYR A 44 -7.98 6.03 -3.49
CA TYR A 44 -7.67 4.70 -2.98
C TYR A 44 -6.19 4.36 -3.16
N LEU A 45 -5.70 3.42 -2.33
CA LEU A 45 -4.33 2.91 -2.34
C LEU A 45 -4.21 1.63 -3.18
N GLY A 46 -2.98 1.20 -3.45
CA GLY A 46 -2.66 -0.08 -4.09
C GLY A 46 -1.94 0.05 -5.42
N GLY A 47 -1.93 1.23 -6.05
CA GLY A 47 -1.17 1.42 -7.28
C GLY A 47 -1.82 0.66 -8.44
N LEU A 48 -1.05 -0.26 -9.03
CA LEU A 48 -1.52 -1.20 -10.05
C LEU A 48 -2.29 -2.38 -9.45
N ILE A 49 -2.26 -2.58 -8.14
CA ILE A 49 -3.12 -3.53 -7.42
C ILE A 49 -4.38 -2.77 -7.03
N ALA A 50 -5.47 -2.96 -7.76
CA ALA A 50 -6.68 -2.17 -7.58
C ALA A 50 -7.92 -3.03 -7.85
N ARG A 51 -8.96 -2.82 -7.05
CA ARG A 51 -10.30 -3.32 -7.30
C ARG A 51 -11.04 -2.39 -8.25
N GLY A 52 -11.91 -2.95 -9.09
CA GLY A 52 -12.90 -2.19 -9.85
C GLY A 52 -14.11 -3.02 -10.23
N THR A 53 -15.07 -2.40 -10.90
CA THR A 53 -16.32 -3.05 -11.33
C THR A 53 -16.37 -3.09 -12.85
N VAL A 54 -16.57 -4.28 -13.42
CA VAL A 54 -16.71 -4.51 -14.87
C VAL A 54 -18.00 -5.28 -15.10
N GLY A 55 -18.91 -4.73 -15.91
CA GLY A 55 -20.20 -5.39 -16.17
C GLY A 55 -21.07 -5.62 -14.93
N GLY A 56 -20.90 -4.79 -13.89
CA GLY A 56 -21.62 -4.95 -12.61
C GLY A 56 -21.00 -5.95 -11.65
N VAL A 57 -19.86 -6.57 -11.99
CA VAL A 57 -19.14 -7.51 -11.15
C VAL A 57 -17.85 -6.87 -10.66
N ASP A 58 -17.55 -7.04 -9.37
CA ASP A 58 -16.29 -6.59 -8.80
C ASP A 58 -15.16 -7.56 -9.13
N VAL A 59 -14.04 -7.00 -9.59
CA VAL A 59 -12.86 -7.73 -10.05
C VAL A 59 -11.58 -7.04 -9.58
N ASP A 60 -10.50 -7.81 -9.49
CA ASP A 60 -9.15 -7.26 -9.39
C ASP A 60 -8.69 -6.85 -10.79
N LEU A 61 -8.31 -5.57 -10.95
CA LEU A 61 -8.00 -4.98 -12.26
C LEU A 61 -6.53 -5.12 -12.67
N GLY A 62 -5.67 -5.56 -11.76
CA GLY A 62 -4.23 -5.61 -11.99
C GLY A 62 -3.58 -6.78 -11.25
N ALA A 63 -2.36 -6.59 -10.76
CA ALA A 63 -1.63 -7.71 -10.16
C ALA A 63 -2.36 -8.25 -8.91
N GLU A 64 -2.78 -9.51 -8.96
CA GLU A 64 -3.55 -10.18 -7.91
C GLU A 64 -2.75 -11.27 -7.16
N THR A 65 -1.61 -11.67 -7.71
CA THR A 65 -0.74 -12.72 -7.13
C THR A 65 0.68 -12.24 -6.96
N TYR A 66 1.41 -12.92 -6.08
CA TYR A 66 2.84 -12.76 -5.89
C TYR A 66 3.51 -14.12 -5.82
N VAL A 67 4.82 -14.15 -6.10
CA VAL A 67 5.60 -15.38 -6.02
C VAL A 67 6.03 -15.60 -4.57
N VAL A 68 5.71 -16.77 -4.00
CA VAL A 68 6.06 -17.16 -2.61
C VAL A 68 7.52 -17.65 -2.51
N ARG A 69 8.39 -17.25 -3.45
CA ARG A 69 9.79 -17.70 -3.48
C ARG A 69 10.68 -16.65 -2.80
N GLY A 70 11.27 -17.03 -1.68
CA GLY A 70 12.08 -16.13 -0.85
C GLY A 70 11.28 -15.57 0.33
N THR A 71 11.92 -14.73 1.14
CA THR A 71 11.36 -14.25 2.42
C THR A 71 10.71 -12.87 2.34
N ASP A 72 10.91 -12.13 1.26
CA ASP A 72 10.56 -10.70 1.22
C ASP A 72 9.05 -10.51 1.36
N THR A 73 8.25 -11.19 0.53
CA THR A 73 6.79 -11.05 0.58
C THR A 73 6.17 -11.78 1.77
N SER A 74 6.68 -12.96 2.16
CA SER A 74 6.16 -13.71 3.31
C SER A 74 6.37 -12.96 4.62
N SER A 75 7.51 -12.28 4.77
CA SER A 75 7.79 -11.48 5.97
C SER A 75 6.83 -10.30 6.14
N ILE A 76 6.40 -9.69 5.04
CA ILE A 76 5.38 -8.64 5.05
C ILE A 76 4.00 -9.21 5.37
N VAL A 77 3.63 -10.36 4.81
CA VAL A 77 2.37 -11.04 5.13
C VAL A 77 2.28 -11.32 6.64
N ASP A 78 3.35 -11.88 7.22
CA ASP A 78 3.42 -12.15 8.66
C ASP A 78 3.40 -10.86 9.49
N ALA A 79 4.18 -9.84 9.10
CA ALA A 79 4.24 -8.56 9.81
C ALA A 79 2.91 -7.81 9.83
N LEU A 80 2.06 -8.03 8.81
CA LEU A 80 0.71 -7.48 8.73
C LEU A 80 -0.35 -8.38 9.39
N GLY A 81 0.02 -9.55 9.92
CA GLY A 81 -0.91 -10.51 10.51
C GLY A 81 -1.86 -11.12 9.49
N LEU A 82 -1.43 -11.22 8.23
CA LEU A 82 -2.21 -11.76 7.13
C LEU A 82 -1.90 -13.25 6.91
N THR A 83 -2.72 -13.91 6.11
CA THR A 83 -2.51 -15.31 5.70
C THR A 83 -2.46 -15.39 4.19
N SER A 84 -1.43 -16.06 3.66
CA SER A 84 -1.34 -16.38 2.24
C SER A 84 -2.30 -17.52 1.91
N VAL A 85 -3.04 -17.40 0.81
CA VAL A 85 -3.92 -18.46 0.29
C VAL A 85 -3.50 -18.80 -1.13
N GLU A 86 -3.65 -20.08 -1.50
CA GLU A 86 -3.49 -20.49 -2.89
C GLU A 86 -4.72 -20.07 -3.71
N PRO A 87 -4.56 -19.68 -4.99
CA PRO A 87 -5.71 -19.43 -5.86
C PRO A 87 -6.60 -20.68 -5.95
N ALA A 88 -7.91 -20.48 -5.91
CA ALA A 88 -8.90 -21.54 -6.08
C ALA A 88 -8.97 -22.08 -7.51
#